data_AF-A0A015JBI9-F1
#
_entry.id   AF-A0A015JBI9-F1
#
_cell.length_a   1.000
_cell.length_b   1.000
_cell.length_c   1.000
_cell.angle_alpha   90.00
_cell.angle_beta   90.00
_cell.angle_gamma   90.00
#
_symmetry.space_group_name_H-M   'P 1'
#
loop_
_entity.id
_entity.type
_entity.pdbx_description
1 polymer ?
#
loop_
_entity_poly.entity_id
_entity_poly.type
_entity_poly.pdbx_seq_one_letter_code
_entity_poly.pdbx_strand_id
1 'polypeptide(L)'
;MDDSTLIASSKSGIEDRLSITAEFYTLNNVQANSAKYVLLSSFSPSSQIIFDLSPSSLVTEFSLFLSSLALNTSFRFLEVWFSLSASPQFVLKQARSMVKDMAALLGPKKLLAQHVAYLYNVALLLRLEFRFQTALFSENTVQSIITPMFSVLRRKAGLAATTPLVLLFLKLPFSIQNAFYRFLSSPKDFHSSRFSCVCQLCYFIFSRVFGRGELPDYYQLRAVVTSCLFTDSYFI
;
A
#
# COMPACT_ATOMS: atom_id res chain seq x y z
N MET A 1 -6.54 -16.72 5.20
CA MET A 1 -6.06 -15.32 5.06
C MET A 1 -4.96 -15.22 6.06
N ASP A 2 -3.72 -15.09 5.58
CA ASP A 2 -2.58 -15.66 6.30
C ASP A 2 -1.66 -14.57 6.86
N ASP A 3 -1.74 -13.37 6.29
CA ASP A 3 -0.98 -12.20 6.73
C ASP A 3 -1.55 -11.65 8.04
N SER A 4 -0.80 -11.84 9.13
CA SER A 4 -1.07 -11.22 10.42
C SER A 4 -0.23 -9.97 10.64
N THR A 5 -0.77 -9.02 11.43
CA THR A 5 -0.06 -7.80 11.80
C THR A 5 -0.17 -7.52 13.30
N LEU A 6 0.97 -7.39 13.96
CA LEU A 6 1.05 -7.05 15.38
C LEU A 6 1.44 -5.59 15.54
N ILE A 7 0.72 -4.85 16.39
CA ILE A 7 0.94 -3.43 16.65
C ILE A 7 1.02 -3.23 18.16
N ALA A 8 2.10 -2.63 18.63
CA ALA A 8 2.21 -2.14 20.00
C ALA A 8 2.98 -0.81 20.06
N SER A 9 2.84 -0.10 21.16
CA SER A 9 3.56 1.15 21.42
C SER A 9 4.96 0.94 21.99
N SER A 10 5.28 -0.25 22.51
CA SER A 10 6.56 -0.55 23.15
C SER A 10 7.12 -1.90 22.68
N LYS A 11 8.43 -2.09 22.90
CA LYS A 11 9.11 -3.39 22.70
C LYS A 11 8.43 -4.49 23.51
N SER A 12 8.22 -4.26 24.81
CA SER A 12 7.55 -5.21 25.70
C SER A 12 6.15 -5.58 25.22
N GLY A 13 5.38 -4.61 24.72
CA GLY A 13 4.04 -4.90 24.17
C GLY A 13 4.07 -5.73 22.89
N ILE A 14 5.16 -5.70 22.12
CA ILE A 14 5.37 -6.63 21.01
C ILE A 14 5.81 -8.01 21.50
N GLU A 15 6.71 -8.07 22.48
CA GLU A 15 7.14 -9.34 23.11
C GLU A 15 5.94 -10.13 23.67
N ASP A 16 5.05 -9.44 24.39
CA ASP A 16 3.82 -10.03 24.91
C ASP A 16 2.92 -10.58 23.79
N ARG A 17 2.72 -9.78 22.73
CA ARG A 17 1.88 -10.18 21.58
C ARG A 17 2.50 -11.32 20.79
N LEU A 18 3.82 -11.33 20.59
CA LEU A 18 4.53 -12.41 19.94
C LEU A 18 4.44 -13.69 20.75
N SER A 19 4.53 -13.60 22.08
CA SER A 19 4.40 -14.75 22.98
C SER A 19 3.01 -15.38 22.89
N ILE A 20 1.96 -14.56 23.00
CA ILE A 20 0.56 -15.03 22.84
C ILE A 20 0.34 -15.63 21.44
N THR A 21 0.90 -15.00 20.41
CA THR A 21 0.76 -15.47 19.02
C THR A 21 1.49 -16.79 18.80
N ALA A 22 2.68 -16.97 19.37
CA ALA A 22 3.44 -18.20 19.30
C ALA A 22 2.69 -19.37 19.97
N GLU A 23 2.13 -19.15 21.17
CA GLU A 23 1.30 -20.16 21.84
C GLU A 23 0.05 -20.51 21.03
N PHE A 24 -0.66 -19.50 20.53
CA PHE A 24 -1.85 -19.71 19.71
C PHE A 24 -1.53 -20.51 18.45
N TYR A 25 -0.43 -20.21 17.76
CA TYR A 25 -0.03 -20.93 16.57
C TYR A 25 0.40 -22.37 16.88
N THR A 26 1.17 -22.60 17.94
CA THR A 26 1.52 -23.97 18.37
C THR A 26 0.28 -24.79 18.71
N LEU A 27 -0.68 -24.23 19.45
CA LEU A 27 -1.93 -24.93 19.81
C LEU A 27 -2.75 -25.35 18.59
N ASN A 28 -2.67 -24.59 17.50
CA ASN A 28 -3.40 -24.88 16.27
C ASN A 28 -2.57 -25.67 15.25
N ASN A 29 -1.38 -26.18 15.62
CA ASN A 29 -0.44 -26.84 14.71
C ASN A 29 -0.08 -25.98 13.48
N VAL A 30 0.03 -24.67 13.70
CA VAL A 30 0.38 -23.71 12.67
C VAL A 30 1.80 -23.22 12.88
N GLN A 31 2.62 -23.22 11.82
CA GLN A 31 3.99 -22.70 11.89
C GLN A 31 4.08 -21.34 11.19
N ALA A 32 4.57 -20.34 11.93
CA ALA A 32 4.82 -19.02 11.37
C ALA A 32 6.22 -18.94 10.75
N ASN A 33 6.30 -18.39 9.54
CA ASN A 33 7.57 -18.16 8.86
C ASN A 33 8.23 -16.86 9.35
N SER A 34 9.13 -16.98 10.33
CA SER A 34 9.88 -15.87 10.92
C SER A 34 10.75 -15.11 9.91
N ALA A 35 11.21 -15.75 8.83
CA ALA A 35 12.01 -15.09 7.79
C ALA A 35 11.23 -14.04 6.98
N LYS A 36 9.90 -14.04 7.10
CA LYS A 36 9.02 -13.07 6.42
C LYS A 36 8.57 -11.92 7.32
N TYR A 37 8.97 -11.95 8.59
CA TYR A 37 8.62 -10.89 9.52
C TYR A 37 9.39 -9.62 9.14
N VAL A 38 8.64 -8.54 8.94
CA VAL A 38 9.21 -7.22 8.75
C VAL A 38 8.90 -6.38 9.98
N LEU A 39 9.94 -5.87 10.63
CA LEU A 39 9.80 -4.93 11.74
C LEU A 39 9.79 -3.50 11.21
N LEU A 40 8.70 -2.79 11.45
CA LEU A 40 8.59 -1.36 11.17
C LEU A 40 8.69 -0.59 12.48
N SER A 41 9.74 0.19 12.68
CA SER A 41 9.92 0.99 13.90
C SER A 41 10.05 2.47 13.57
N SER A 42 9.55 3.33 14.47
CA SER A 42 9.79 4.78 14.44
C SER A 42 11.25 5.13 14.78
N PHE A 43 11.99 4.18 15.35
CA PHE A 43 13.42 4.27 15.60
C PHE A 43 14.15 3.45 14.54
N SER A 44 15.27 3.95 14.00
CA SER A 44 16.11 3.21 13.04
C SER A 44 17.34 2.62 13.76
N PRO A 45 17.22 1.48 14.47
CA PRO A 45 18.40 0.81 14.97
C PRO A 45 19.22 0.33 13.77
N SER A 46 20.51 0.63 13.79
CA SER A 46 21.47 0.14 12.80
C SER A 46 21.73 -1.37 12.92
N SER A 47 21.27 -2.00 14.00
CA SER A 47 21.47 -3.42 14.33
C SER A 47 20.16 -4.20 14.45
N GLN A 48 20.27 -5.54 14.44
CA GLN A 48 19.15 -6.43 14.76
C GLN A 48 18.64 -6.17 16.18
N ILE A 49 17.32 -6.20 16.34
CA ILE A 49 16.63 -6.15 17.63
C ILE A 49 16.29 -7.58 18.03
N ILE A 50 16.58 -7.90 19.29
CA ILE A 50 16.23 -9.18 19.92
C ILE A 50 14.92 -8.97 20.68
N PHE A 51 13.92 -9.79 20.40
CA PHE A 51 12.66 -9.86 21.13
C PHE A 51 12.66 -11.13 21.98
N ASP A 52 12.50 -10.97 23.29
CA ASP A 52 12.47 -12.08 24.23
C ASP A 52 11.00 -12.48 24.47
N LEU A 53 10.67 -13.74 24.20
CA LEU A 53 9.35 -14.31 24.40
C LEU A 53 9.22 -14.88 25.81
N SER A 54 8.02 -14.76 26.39
CA SER A 54 7.76 -15.34 27.71
C SER A 54 7.86 -16.86 27.66
N PRO A 55 8.52 -17.49 28.64
CA PRO A 55 8.67 -18.93 28.66
C PRO A 55 7.31 -19.62 28.82
N SER A 56 7.07 -20.65 28.00
CA SER A 56 5.82 -21.41 27.99
C SER A 56 6.13 -22.89 27.77
N SER A 57 5.31 -23.79 28.31
CA SER A 57 5.45 -25.24 28.08
C SER A 57 5.22 -25.62 26.61
N LEU A 58 4.59 -24.73 25.83
CA LEU A 58 4.23 -24.95 24.44
C LEU A 58 5.26 -24.36 23.45
N VAL A 59 6.17 -23.51 23.91
CA VAL A 59 7.10 -22.78 23.03
C VAL A 59 8.52 -23.03 23.50
N THR A 60 9.36 -23.61 22.64
CA THR A 60 10.76 -23.92 22.95
C THR A 60 11.75 -22.83 22.51
N GLU A 61 11.35 -21.94 21.60
CA GLU A 61 12.15 -20.79 21.18
C GLU A 61 11.71 -19.52 21.90
N PHE A 62 12.63 -18.94 22.68
CA PHE A 62 12.35 -17.78 23.53
C PHE A 62 12.90 -16.47 22.99
N SER A 63 13.54 -16.47 21.82
CA SER A 63 14.13 -15.26 21.26
C SER A 63 13.96 -15.19 19.75
N LEU A 64 13.61 -14.00 19.28
CA LEU A 64 13.37 -13.72 17.87
C LEU A 64 14.15 -12.49 17.43
N PHE A 65 14.95 -12.65 16.37
CA PHE A 65 15.82 -11.62 15.83
C PHE A 65 15.18 -10.96 14.62
N LEU A 66 14.96 -9.65 14.67
CA LEU A 66 14.43 -8.88 13.55
C LEU A 66 15.30 -7.69 13.21
N SER A 67 15.52 -7.48 11.92
CA SER A 67 16.05 -6.22 11.41
C SER A 67 14.91 -5.21 11.23
N SER A 68 15.10 -4.00 11.76
CA SER A 68 14.18 -2.91 11.48
C SER A 68 14.33 -2.45 10.05
N LEU A 69 13.20 -2.20 9.40
CA LEU A 69 13.18 -1.53 8.12
C LEU A 69 13.63 -0.06 8.29
N ALA A 70 14.44 0.46 7.36
CA ALA A 70 14.92 1.84 7.42
C ALA A 70 13.79 2.83 7.11
N LEU A 71 13.77 3.99 7.80
CA LEU A 71 12.71 5.00 7.70
C LEU A 71 12.47 5.53 6.28
N ASN A 72 13.51 5.58 5.45
CA ASN A 72 13.43 6.08 4.08
C ASN A 72 12.96 5.03 3.07
N THR A 73 12.71 3.81 3.51
CA THR A 73 12.24 2.75 2.63
C THR A 73 10.72 2.66 2.67
N SER A 74 10.16 2.03 1.63
CA SER A 74 8.74 1.74 1.54
C SER A 74 8.50 0.26 1.76
N PHE A 75 7.40 -0.08 2.43
CA PHE A 75 6.96 -1.46 2.61
C PHE A 75 5.59 -1.67 1.97
N ARG A 76 5.25 -2.94 1.73
CA ARG A 76 3.99 -3.33 1.10
C ARG A 76 3.10 -4.01 2.14
N PHE A 77 1.88 -3.52 2.29
CA PHE A 77 0.86 -4.11 3.13
C PHE A 77 -0.44 -4.23 2.32
N LEU A 78 -0.95 -5.45 2.16
CA LEU A 78 -2.15 -5.75 1.36
C LEU A 78 -2.08 -5.16 -0.07
N GLU A 79 -0.94 -5.29 -0.73
CA GLU A 79 -0.63 -4.73 -2.07
C GLU A 79 -0.56 -3.18 -2.15
N VAL A 80 -0.75 -2.49 -1.03
CA VAL A 80 -0.59 -1.04 -0.92
C VAL A 80 0.79 -0.71 -0.36
N TRP A 81 1.44 0.31 -0.92
CA TRP A 81 2.76 0.74 -0.48
C TRP A 81 2.66 1.90 0.50
N PHE A 82 3.45 1.79 1.56
CA PHE A 82 3.57 2.76 2.64
C PHE A 82 5.02 3.18 2.77
N SER A 83 5.25 4.40 3.24
CA SER A 83 6.59 4.90 3.58
C SER A 83 6.58 5.40 5.02
N LEU A 84 7.58 4.99 5.79
CA LEU A 84 7.74 5.43 7.18
C LEU A 84 8.07 6.93 7.27
N SER A 85 8.76 7.49 6.27
CA SER A 85 9.04 8.93 6.18
C SER A 85 7.88 9.77 5.64
N ALA A 86 6.69 9.18 5.45
CA ALA A 86 5.52 9.80 4.83
C ALA A 86 5.77 10.41 3.44
N SER A 87 6.84 9.98 2.75
CA SER A 87 7.17 10.48 1.42
C SER A 87 6.31 9.82 0.34
N PRO A 88 5.60 10.60 -0.50
CA PRO A 88 4.78 10.05 -1.58
C PRO A 88 5.60 9.68 -2.83
N GLN A 89 6.92 9.89 -2.82
CA GLN A 89 7.78 9.72 -4.00
C GLN A 89 7.77 8.29 -4.55
N PHE A 90 7.74 7.30 -3.66
CA PHE A 90 7.69 5.89 -4.07
C PHE A 90 6.37 5.58 -4.80
N VAL A 91 5.23 5.96 -4.20
CA VAL A 91 3.89 5.79 -4.79
C VAL A 91 3.79 6.54 -6.12
N LEU A 92 4.36 7.75 -6.19
CA LEU A 92 4.42 8.55 -7.40
C LEU A 92 5.21 7.85 -8.52
N LYS A 93 6.39 7.30 -8.21
CA LYS A 93 7.23 6.57 -9.16
C LYS A 93 6.50 5.32 -9.68
N GLN A 94 5.82 4.60 -8.79
CA GLN A 94 5.05 3.41 -9.15
C GLN A 94 3.86 3.75 -10.05
N ALA A 95 3.11 4.78 -9.73
CA ALA A 95 1.99 5.24 -10.55
C ALA A 95 2.45 5.67 -11.95
N ARG A 96 3.55 6.43 -12.04
CA ARG A 96 4.17 6.80 -13.32
C ARG A 96 4.59 5.58 -14.12
N SER A 97 5.23 4.59 -13.50
CA SER A 97 5.61 3.34 -14.18
C SER A 97 4.38 2.63 -14.70
N MET A 98 3.37 2.39 -13.86
CA MET A 98 2.16 1.68 -14.25
C MET A 98 1.46 2.32 -15.45
N VAL A 99 1.29 3.64 -15.44
CA VAL A 99 0.66 4.35 -16.55
C VAL A 99 1.51 4.25 -17.81
N LYS A 100 2.84 4.39 -17.69
CA LYS A 100 3.78 4.26 -18.80
C LYS A 100 3.76 2.86 -19.40
N ASP A 101 3.73 1.82 -18.57
CA ASP A 101 3.71 0.42 -18.99
C ASP A 101 2.41 0.09 -19.72
N MET A 102 1.27 0.56 -19.19
CA MET A 102 -0.02 0.40 -19.86
C MET A 102 -0.08 1.16 -21.18
N ALA A 103 0.45 2.39 -21.23
CA ALA A 103 0.52 3.19 -22.46
C ALA A 103 1.40 2.51 -23.51
N ALA A 104 2.55 1.96 -23.10
CA ALA A 104 3.45 1.20 -23.98
C ALA A 104 2.79 -0.08 -24.50
N LEU A 105 2.01 -0.77 -23.66
CA LEU A 105 1.29 -1.99 -24.02
C LEU A 105 0.13 -1.73 -24.98
N LEU A 106 -0.61 -0.63 -24.82
CA LEU A 106 -1.78 -0.30 -25.65
C LEU A 106 -1.43 0.48 -26.92
N GLY A 107 -0.31 1.21 -26.91
CA GLY A 107 0.18 2.00 -28.03
C GLY A 107 0.23 1.24 -29.37
N PRO A 108 0.95 0.11 -29.48
CA PRO A 108 1.11 -0.62 -30.74
C PRO A 108 -0.13 -1.45 -31.13
N LYS A 109 -1.05 -1.72 -30.21
CA LYS A 109 -2.20 -2.60 -30.47
C LYS A 109 -3.23 -1.93 -31.39
N LYS A 110 -3.82 -2.70 -32.31
CA LYS A 110 -4.92 -2.23 -33.19
C LYS A 110 -6.24 -2.16 -32.41
N LEU A 111 -6.35 -1.16 -31.54
CA LEU A 111 -7.52 -0.90 -30.70
C LEU A 111 -8.19 0.42 -31.10
N LEU A 112 -9.52 0.45 -31.05
CA LEU A 112 -10.31 1.68 -31.14
C LEU A 112 -10.07 2.55 -29.90
N ALA A 113 -10.20 3.87 -30.07
CA ALA A 113 -10.11 4.83 -28.96
C ALA A 113 -11.12 4.51 -27.84
N GLN A 114 -12.30 4.00 -28.17
CA GLN A 114 -13.32 3.56 -27.20
C GLN A 114 -12.81 2.43 -26.28
N HIS A 115 -12.11 1.43 -26.83
CA HIS A 115 -11.54 0.33 -26.04
C HIS A 115 -10.44 0.83 -25.10
N VAL A 116 -9.61 1.78 -25.55
CA VAL A 116 -8.57 2.39 -24.71
C VAL A 116 -9.20 3.23 -23.59
N ALA A 117 -10.25 4.00 -23.90
CA ALA A 117 -11.00 4.77 -22.91
C ALA A 117 -11.66 3.87 -21.86
N TYR A 118 -12.26 2.75 -22.28
CA TYR A 118 -12.83 1.75 -21.38
C TYR A 118 -11.77 1.17 -20.43
N LEU A 119 -10.63 0.73 -20.96
CA LEU A 119 -9.52 0.21 -20.16
C LEU A 119 -8.96 1.24 -19.19
N TYR A 120 -8.88 2.51 -19.61
CA TYR A 120 -8.52 3.61 -18.74
C TYR A 120 -9.50 3.74 -17.56
N ASN A 121 -10.81 3.75 -17.84
CA ASN A 121 -11.85 3.95 -16.83
C ASN A 121 -11.99 2.80 -15.84
N VAL A 122 -11.93 1.55 -16.33
CA VAL A 122 -12.23 0.37 -15.52
C VAL A 122 -10.99 -0.21 -14.85
N ALA A 123 -9.84 -0.23 -15.56
CA ALA A 123 -8.63 -0.87 -15.03
C ALA A 123 -7.64 0.15 -14.46
N LEU A 124 -7.28 1.18 -15.23
CA LEU A 124 -6.21 2.09 -14.81
C LEU A 124 -6.65 3.00 -13.66
N LEU A 125 -7.80 3.64 -13.79
CA LEU A 125 -8.32 4.52 -12.76
C LEU A 125 -8.51 3.79 -11.43
N LEU A 126 -9.07 2.58 -11.46
CA LEU A 126 -9.27 1.76 -10.26
C LEU A 126 -7.93 1.41 -9.57
N ARG A 127 -6.91 1.05 -10.36
CA ARG A 127 -5.57 0.74 -9.82
C ARG A 127 -4.85 1.96 -9.26
N LEU A 128 -5.01 3.12 -9.90
CA LEU A 128 -4.46 4.38 -9.41
C LEU A 128 -5.17 4.84 -8.14
N GLU A 129 -6.51 4.76 -8.12
CA GLU A 129 -7.34 5.07 -6.96
C GLU A 129 -6.94 4.24 -5.74
N PHE A 130 -6.78 2.92 -5.92
CA PHE A 130 -6.31 2.02 -4.86
C PHE A 130 -4.92 2.40 -4.34
N ARG A 131 -3.98 2.76 -5.22
CA ARG A 131 -2.61 3.14 -4.82
C ARG A 131 -2.51 4.54 -4.23
N PHE A 132 -3.42 5.43 -4.57
CA PHE A 132 -3.46 6.80 -4.05
C PHE A 132 -4.13 6.90 -2.69
N GLN A 133 -4.72 5.82 -2.17
CA GLN A 133 -5.30 5.79 -0.82
C GLN A 133 -4.31 6.23 0.28
N THR A 134 -3.01 6.06 0.07
CA THR A 134 -1.96 6.37 1.05
C THR A 134 -1.22 7.68 0.80
N ALA A 135 -1.52 8.38 -0.31
CA ALA A 135 -0.80 9.57 -0.71
C ALA A 135 -1.70 10.59 -1.40
N LEU A 136 -1.68 11.83 -0.91
CA LEU A 136 -2.39 12.95 -1.53
C LEU A 136 -1.51 13.60 -2.60
N PHE A 137 -2.05 13.74 -3.81
CA PHE A 137 -1.37 14.38 -4.94
C PHE A 137 -2.12 15.61 -5.43
N SER A 138 -1.37 16.62 -5.87
CA SER A 138 -1.95 17.79 -6.54
C SER A 138 -2.52 17.42 -7.91
N GLU A 139 -3.46 18.22 -8.43
CA GLU A 139 -4.04 18.02 -9.76
C GLU A 139 -2.95 17.98 -10.85
N ASN A 140 -2.01 18.92 -10.82
CA ASN A 140 -0.90 18.97 -11.78
C ASN A 140 -0.07 17.69 -11.77
N THR A 141 0.18 17.13 -10.59
CA THR A 141 0.89 15.86 -10.44
C THR A 141 0.08 14.72 -11.06
N VAL A 142 -1.21 14.61 -10.75
CA VAL A 142 -2.10 13.57 -11.32
C VAL A 142 -2.18 13.69 -12.85
N GLN A 143 -2.32 14.90 -13.37
CA GLN A 143 -2.32 15.18 -14.81
C GLN A 143 -1.02 14.73 -15.48
N SER A 144 0.13 15.02 -14.86
CA SER A 144 1.43 14.56 -15.36
C SER A 144 1.53 13.02 -15.42
N ILE A 145 0.93 12.34 -14.45
CA ILE A 145 0.94 10.87 -14.36
C ILE A 145 0.12 10.27 -15.48
N ILE A 146 -1.09 10.78 -15.75
CA ILE A 146 -2.03 10.21 -16.73
C ILE A 146 -1.73 10.61 -18.17
N THR A 147 -0.93 11.67 -18.38
CA THR A 147 -0.56 12.22 -19.70
C THR A 147 -0.16 11.16 -20.74
N PRO A 148 0.70 10.16 -20.44
CA PRO A 148 1.09 9.14 -21.41
C PRO A 148 -0.09 8.37 -21.99
N MET A 149 -1.12 8.08 -21.18
CA MET A 149 -2.32 7.38 -21.63
C MET A 149 -3.20 8.25 -22.50
N PHE A 150 -3.34 9.54 -22.18
CA PHE A 150 -4.06 10.47 -23.04
C PHE A 150 -3.36 10.68 -24.39
N SER A 151 -2.03 10.63 -24.44
CA SER A 151 -1.27 10.62 -25.69
C SER A 151 -1.57 9.39 -26.55
N VAL A 152 -1.75 8.21 -25.95
CA VAL A 152 -2.20 7.01 -26.68
C VAL A 152 -3.60 7.21 -27.22
N LEU A 153 -4.52 7.68 -26.38
CA LEU A 153 -5.91 7.91 -26.76
C LEU A 153 -6.03 8.92 -27.91
N ARG A 154 -5.33 10.07 -27.85
CA ARG A 154 -5.31 11.07 -28.94
C ARG A 154 -4.90 10.44 -30.26
N ARG A 155 -3.80 9.66 -30.27
CA ARG A 155 -3.33 8.96 -31.47
C ARG A 155 -4.37 7.96 -32.00
N LYS A 156 -5.04 7.22 -31.12
CA LYS A 156 -6.10 6.26 -31.51
C LYS A 156 -7.37 6.93 -32.02
N ALA A 157 -7.65 8.15 -31.54
CA ALA A 157 -8.79 8.95 -31.97
C ALA A 157 -8.50 9.80 -33.22
N GLY A 158 -7.28 9.74 -33.78
CA GLY A 158 -6.88 10.59 -34.91
C GLY A 158 -6.77 12.08 -34.57
N LEU A 159 -6.58 12.41 -33.28
CA LEU A 159 -6.51 13.79 -32.80
C LEU A 159 -5.06 14.29 -32.76
N ALA A 160 -4.90 15.61 -32.93
CA ALA A 160 -3.62 16.26 -32.79
C ALA A 160 -3.04 16.08 -31.37
N ALA A 161 -1.72 15.97 -31.26
CA ALA A 161 -1.06 15.85 -29.95
C ALA A 161 -1.34 17.03 -29.02
N THR A 162 -1.59 18.22 -29.60
CA THR A 162 -1.89 19.48 -28.92
C THR A 162 -3.35 19.61 -28.48
N THR A 163 -4.23 18.66 -28.81
CA THR A 163 -5.65 18.75 -28.43
C THR A 163 -5.81 18.91 -26.91
N PRO A 164 -6.43 20.01 -26.43
CA PRO A 164 -6.66 20.24 -25.01
C PRO A 164 -7.31 19.04 -24.31
N LEU A 165 -6.82 18.71 -23.12
CA LEU A 165 -7.35 17.58 -22.34
C LEU A 165 -8.86 17.73 -22.05
N VAL A 166 -9.30 18.96 -21.85
CA VAL A 166 -10.71 19.35 -21.65
C VAL A 166 -11.61 18.87 -22.80
N LEU A 167 -11.13 18.87 -24.04
CA LEU A 167 -11.90 18.37 -25.18
C LEU A 167 -12.05 16.85 -25.19
N LEU A 168 -11.10 16.12 -24.59
CA LEU A 168 -11.20 14.67 -24.44
C LEU A 168 -12.29 14.26 -23.44
N PHE A 169 -12.55 15.11 -22.44
CA PHE A 169 -13.60 14.90 -21.45
C PHE A 169 -14.98 15.36 -21.92
N LEU A 170 -15.07 16.48 -22.65
CA LEU A 170 -16.35 17.10 -23.02
C LEU A 170 -16.93 16.65 -24.35
N LYS A 171 -16.09 16.26 -25.33
CA LYS A 171 -16.49 16.32 -26.74
C LYS A 171 -16.35 15.02 -27.54
N LEU A 172 -16.03 13.91 -26.90
CA LEU A 172 -15.84 12.64 -27.59
C LEU A 172 -16.73 11.54 -26.98
N PRO A 173 -17.20 10.56 -27.78
CA PRO A 173 -18.09 9.48 -27.33
C PRO A 173 -17.38 8.44 -26.44
N PHE A 174 -16.31 8.83 -25.73
CA PHE A 174 -15.42 7.94 -25.01
C PHE A 174 -15.72 7.86 -23.50
N SER A 175 -16.62 8.70 -22.97
CA SER A 175 -17.04 8.72 -21.56
C SER A 175 -15.86 8.65 -20.57
N ILE A 176 -14.77 9.36 -20.87
CA ILE A 176 -13.54 9.29 -20.08
C ILE A 176 -13.71 10.10 -18.80
N GLN A 177 -13.39 9.51 -17.66
CA GLN A 177 -13.50 10.18 -16.38
C GLN A 177 -12.24 11.00 -16.07
N ASN A 178 -12.42 12.17 -15.44
CA ASN A 178 -11.27 12.93 -14.95
C ASN A 178 -10.72 12.27 -13.68
N ALA A 179 -9.46 11.82 -13.76
CA ALA A 179 -8.77 11.14 -12.66
C ALA A 179 -8.81 11.94 -11.36
N PHE A 180 -8.50 13.25 -11.40
CA PHE A 180 -8.41 14.07 -10.21
C PHE A 180 -9.78 14.21 -9.51
N TYR A 181 -10.84 14.53 -10.26
CA TYR A 181 -12.18 14.61 -9.68
C TYR A 181 -12.70 13.27 -9.18
N ARG A 182 -12.35 12.16 -9.83
CA ARG A 182 -12.70 10.82 -9.32
C ARG A 182 -11.98 10.53 -8.00
N PHE A 183 -10.69 10.83 -7.90
CA PHE A 183 -9.91 10.67 -6.67
C PHE A 183 -10.36 11.61 -5.55
N LEU A 184 -10.93 12.78 -5.88
CA LEU A 184 -11.54 13.70 -4.90
C LEU A 184 -13.00 13.36 -4.56
N SER A 185 -13.69 12.56 -5.38
CA SER A 185 -15.04 12.11 -5.08
C SER A 185 -15.04 10.87 -4.19
N SER A 186 -14.00 10.03 -4.28
CA SER A 186 -13.82 8.87 -3.40
C SER A 186 -13.68 9.20 -1.89
N PRO A 187 -13.13 10.34 -1.42
CA PRO A 187 -13.12 10.68 -0.01
C PRO A 187 -14.50 11.02 0.58
N LYS A 188 -15.56 11.21 -0.22
CA LYS A 188 -16.93 11.31 0.34
C LYS A 188 -17.46 9.97 0.85
N ASP A 189 -16.86 8.86 0.42
CA ASP A 189 -17.07 7.52 0.97
C ASP A 189 -16.04 7.14 2.05
N PHE A 190 -15.20 8.09 2.50
CA PHE A 190 -14.32 7.90 3.66
C PHE A 190 -15.13 7.69 4.96
N HIS A 191 -16.38 8.16 4.98
CA HIS A 191 -17.30 8.05 6.12
C HIS A 191 -18.48 7.09 5.90
N SER A 192 -18.72 6.59 4.68
CA SER A 192 -19.94 5.86 4.33
C SER A 192 -19.65 4.47 3.73
N SER A 193 -19.55 3.50 4.63
CA SER A 193 -20.09 2.13 4.50
C SER A 193 -19.80 1.24 3.27
N ARG A 194 -18.85 1.54 2.38
CA ARG A 194 -18.54 0.64 1.26
C ARG A 194 -17.07 0.56 0.83
N PHE A 195 -16.09 0.49 1.74
CA PHE A 195 -14.79 -0.10 1.39
C PHE A 195 -14.20 -0.93 2.52
N SER A 196 -13.66 -2.08 2.13
CA SER A 196 -13.11 -3.21 2.90
C SER A 196 -12.31 -2.81 4.14
N CYS A 197 -12.32 -3.68 5.16
CA CYS A 197 -11.55 -3.63 6.42
C CYS A 197 -10.11 -3.07 6.28
N VAL A 198 -9.52 -3.23 5.10
CA VAL A 198 -8.25 -2.64 4.63
C VAL A 198 -8.17 -1.12 4.81
N CYS A 199 -9.17 -0.32 4.40
CA CYS A 199 -9.09 1.15 4.48
C CYS A 199 -9.13 1.65 5.93
N GLN A 200 -9.93 1.02 6.80
CA GLN A 200 -10.00 1.32 8.22
C GLN A 200 -8.69 1.00 8.93
N LEU A 201 -8.10 -0.16 8.61
CA LEU A 201 -6.83 -0.61 9.17
C LEU A 201 -5.66 0.24 8.67
N CYS A 202 -5.66 0.63 7.39
CA CYS A 202 -4.67 1.56 6.84
C CYS A 202 -4.73 2.94 7.50
N TYR A 203 -5.93 3.50 7.72
CA TYR A 203 -6.08 4.76 8.45
C TYR A 203 -5.73 4.62 9.93
N PHE A 204 -6.07 3.51 10.57
CA PHE A 204 -5.74 3.22 11.97
C PHE A 204 -4.22 3.05 12.16
N ILE A 205 -3.56 2.26 11.31
CA ILE A 205 -2.10 2.14 11.25
C ILE A 205 -1.50 3.52 11.00
N PHE A 206 -2.00 4.28 10.02
CA PHE A 206 -1.47 5.60 9.71
C PHE A 206 -1.61 6.59 10.89
N SER A 207 -2.77 6.62 11.54
CA SER A 207 -3.06 7.54 12.64
C SER A 207 -2.37 7.15 13.96
N ARG A 208 -2.24 5.85 14.24
CA ARG A 208 -1.57 5.35 15.46
C ARG A 208 -0.05 5.24 15.30
N VAL A 209 0.47 5.01 14.10
CA VAL A 209 1.92 4.98 13.86
C VAL A 209 2.46 6.37 13.53
N PHE A 210 1.71 7.22 12.83
CA PHE A 210 2.19 8.51 12.28
C PHE A 210 1.33 9.74 12.61
N GLY A 211 0.46 9.69 13.64
CA GLY A 211 -0.39 10.82 14.05
C GLY A 211 0.38 12.13 14.28
N ARG A 212 -0.14 13.23 13.71
CA ARG A 212 0.43 14.59 13.81
C ARG A 212 0.42 15.09 15.26
N GLY A 213 1.62 15.48 15.72
CA GLY A 213 1.88 16.63 16.59
C GLY A 213 1.11 16.76 17.89
N GLU A 214 1.68 16.22 18.97
CA GLU A 214 1.94 16.94 20.24
C GLU A 214 2.92 16.07 21.05
N LEU A 215 4.13 16.60 21.33
CA LEU A 215 5.12 15.98 22.20
C LEU A 215 4.61 16.01 23.65
N PRO A 216 4.92 14.97 24.45
CA PRO A 216 6.12 15.07 25.26
C PRO A 216 7.01 13.82 25.20
N ASP A 217 8.26 14.03 25.59
CA ASP A 217 9.39 13.12 25.66
C ASP A 217 9.09 11.77 26.32
N TYR A 218 8.79 10.74 25.54
CA TYR A 218 9.10 9.33 25.86
C TYR A 218 9.19 8.54 24.55
N TYR A 219 10.43 8.26 24.12
CA TYR A 219 10.74 7.46 22.94
C TYR A 219 10.21 6.04 23.10
N GLN A 220 9.07 5.75 22.48
CA GLN A 220 8.41 4.44 22.56
C GLN A 220 8.40 3.79 21.17
N LEU A 221 9.10 2.64 21.07
CA LEU A 221 9.20 1.77 19.90
C LEU A 221 7.80 1.40 19.38
N ARG A 222 7.36 2.03 18.29
CA ARG A 222 6.11 1.64 17.60
C ARG A 222 6.44 0.60 16.54
N ALA A 223 6.37 -0.66 16.92
CA ALA A 223 6.71 -1.78 16.06
C ALA A 223 5.45 -2.34 15.36
N VAL A 224 5.45 -2.38 14.03
CA VAL A 224 4.45 -3.08 13.22
C VAL A 224 5.13 -4.30 12.59
N VAL A 225 4.72 -5.51 12.98
CA VAL A 225 5.18 -6.77 12.37
C VAL A 225 4.27 -7.08 11.20
N THR A 226 4.72 -7.00 9.95
CA THR A 226 3.93 -7.44 8.79
C THR A 226 4.46 -8.76 8.22
N SER A 227 3.51 -9.68 7.98
CA SER A 227 3.54 -10.99 7.28
C SER A 227 4.19 -12.17 7.99
N CYS A 228 3.37 -12.99 8.66
CA CYS A 228 3.59 -14.44 8.75
C CYS A 228 3.05 -15.05 7.45
N LEU A 229 3.85 -15.76 6.64
CA LEU A 229 3.25 -16.65 5.63
C LEU A 229 3.27 -18.06 6.19
N PHE A 230 2.09 -18.67 6.27
CA PHE A 230 1.93 -20.09 6.55
C PHE A 230 2.56 -20.89 5.41
N THR A 231 3.43 -21.82 5.74
CA THR A 231 3.78 -22.92 4.85
C THR A 231 2.99 -24.12 5.32
N ASP A 232 1.96 -24.49 4.56
CA ASP A 232 1.36 -25.83 4.65
C ASP A 232 2.42 -26.82 4.17
N SER A 233 3.27 -27.25 5.08
CA SER A 233 4.10 -28.44 4.87
C SER A 233 3.22 -29.64 5.18
N TYR A 234 2.62 -30.18 4.12
CA TYR A 234 1.83 -31.41 4.11
C TYR A 234 2.49 -32.54 4.89
N PHE A 235 1.64 -33.29 5.62
CA PHE A 235 1.68 -34.74 5.82
C PHE A 235 2.93 -35.46 5.29
N ILE A 236 3.74 -36.00 6.21
CA ILE A 236 4.05 -37.43 6.38
C ILE A 236 4.40 -37.64 7.86
#